data_AF-A0A7U9N4V7-F1
#
_entry.id   AF-A0A7U9N4V7-F1
#
_cell.length_a   1.000
_cell.length_b   1.000
_cell.length_c   1.000
_cell.angle_alpha   90.00
_cell.angle_beta   90.00
_cell.angle_gamma   90.00
#
_symmetry.space_group_name_H-M   'P 1'
#
loop_
_entity.id
_entity.type
_entity.pdbx_description
1 polymer ?
#
loop_
_entity_poly.entity_id
_entity_poly.type
_entity_poly.pdbx_seq_one_letter_code
_entity_poly.pdbx_strand_id
1 'polypeptide(L)' 'MKERLIRLARPLLMGCMALGAWVSFDIASAIFFGEYEYPVGE' A
#
# COMPACT_ATOMS: atom_id res chain seq x y z
N MET A 1 -7.50 -20.52 -23.39
CA MET A 1 -8.01 -19.36 -22.60
C MET A 1 -7.65 -19.45 -21.12
N LYS A 2 -7.87 -20.58 -20.44
CA LYS A 2 -7.57 -20.78 -19.01
C LYS A 2 -6.11 -20.44 -18.61
N GLU A 3 -5.13 -20.89 -19.39
CA GLU A 3 -3.71 -20.61 -19.10
C GLU A 3 -3.33 -19.13 -19.20
N ARG A 4 -3.91 -18.38 -20.15
CA ARG A 4 -3.70 -16.93 -20.26
C ARG A 4 -4.28 -16.18 -19.07
N LEU A 5 -5.44 -16.62 -18.58
CA LEU A 5 -6.08 -16.05 -17.40
C LEU A 5 -5.23 -16.30 -16.14
N ILE A 6 -4.74 -17.52 -15.95
CA ILE A 6 -3.87 -17.89 -14.80
C ILE A 6 -2.56 -17.09 -14.84
N ARG A 7 -1.99 -16.88 -16.03
CA ARG A 7 -0.74 -16.14 -16.21
C ARG A 7 -0.89 -14.65 -15.88
N LEU A 8 -2.05 -14.06 -16.11
CA LEU A 8 -2.38 -12.66 -15.76
C LEU A 8 -2.88 -12.50 -14.33
N ALA A 9 -3.52 -13.53 -13.76
CA ALA A 9 -4.04 -13.48 -12.40
C ALA A 9 -2.94 -13.27 -11.36
N ARG A 10 -1.76 -13.89 -11.54
CA ARG A 10 -0.65 -13.78 -10.60
C ARG A 10 -0.09 -12.35 -10.44
N PRO A 11 0.29 -11.63 -11.51
CA PRO A 11 0.73 -10.24 -11.40
C PRO A 11 -0.41 -9.31 -10.94
N LEU A 12 -1.65 -9.58 -11.34
CA LEU A 12 -2.81 -8.82 -10.86
C LEU A 12 -2.96 -8.93 -9.33
N LEU A 13 -2.89 -10.16 -8.79
CA LEU A 13 -3.01 -10.41 -7.36
C LEU A 13 -1.86 -9.76 -6.58
N MET A 14 -0.63 -9.83 -7.11
CA MET A 14 0.52 -9.11 -6.55
C MET A 14 0.29 -7.59 -6.56
N GLY A 15 -0.24 -7.04 -7.65
CA GLY A 15 -0.59 -5.63 -7.74
C GLY A 15 -1.63 -5.21 -6.71
N CYS A 16 -2.69 -6.02 -6.52
CA CYS A 16 -3.70 -5.77 -5.50
C CYS A 16 -3.12 -5.82 -4.07
N MET A 17 -2.23 -6.78 -3.78
CA MET A 17 -1.57 -6.87 -2.48
C MET A 17 -0.66 -5.66 -2.24
N ALA A 18 0.11 -5.23 -3.24
CA ALA A 18 0.95 -4.05 -3.15
C ALA A 18 0.13 -2.76 -2.94
N LEU A 19 -0.98 -2.61 -3.68
CA LEU A 19 -1.91 -1.49 -3.49
C LEU A 19 -2.51 -1.50 -2.08
N GLY A 20 -2.94 -2.66 -1.59
CA GLY A 20 -3.48 -2.80 -0.24
C GLY A 20 -2.47 -2.44 0.85
N ALA A 21 -1.22 -2.89 0.70
CA ALA A 21 -0.15 -2.50 1.61
C ALA A 21 0.12 -0.99 1.58
N TRP A 22 0.10 -0.38 0.38
CA TRP A 22 0.33 1.05 0.22
C TRP A 22 -0.76 1.91 0.87
N VAL A 23 -2.03 1.62 0.58
CA VAL A 23 -3.17 2.30 1.21
C VAL A 23 -3.16 2.14 2.72
N SER A 24 -2.84 0.93 3.22
CA SER A 24 -2.76 0.68 4.66
C SER A 24 -1.63 1.46 5.32
N PHE A 25 -0.48 1.57 4.64
CA PHE A 25 0.65 2.38 5.11
C PHE A 25 0.30 3.86 5.18
N ASP A 26 -0.33 4.41 4.14
CA ASP A 26 -0.76 5.81 4.10
C ASP A 26 -1.76 6.13 5.21
N ILE A 27 -2.76 5.26 5.42
CA ILE A 27 -3.74 5.42 6.51
C ILE A 27 -3.05 5.36 7.87
N ALA A 28 -2.18 4.37 8.10
CA ALA A 28 -1.45 4.27 9.36
C ALA A 28 -0.57 5.50 9.60
N SER A 29 0.12 5.98 8.55
CA SER A 29 0.94 7.18 8.64
C SER A 29 0.13 8.41 8.99
N ALA A 30 -1.06 8.58 8.40
CA ALA A 30 -1.95 9.69 8.72
C ALA A 30 -2.46 9.60 10.18
N ILE A 31 -2.80 8.40 10.67
CA ILE A 31 -3.28 8.21 12.05
C ILE A 31 -2.18 8.50 13.08
N PHE A 32 -0.97 8.00 12.86
CA PHE A 32 0.12 8.11 13.84
C PHE A 32 0.93 9.39 13.72
N PHE A 33 1.04 9.95 12.52
CA PHE A 33 1.92 11.09 12.23
C PHE A 33 1.22 12.29 11.58
N GLY A 34 -0.10 12.26 11.36
CA GLY A 34 -0.83 13.36 10.73
C GLY A 34 -0.73 14.69 11.50
N GLU A 35 -0.68 14.61 12.83
CA GLU A 35 -0.51 15.75 13.74
C GLU A 35 0.91 15.82 14.33
N TYR A 36 1.87 15.04 13.79
CA TYR A 36 3.23 15.04 14.30
C TYR A 36 3.95 16.32 13.85
N GLU A 37 4.05 17.30 14.74
CA GLU A 37 4.97 18.41 14.57
C GLU A 37 6.41 17.92 14.77
N TYR A 38 7.21 18.05 13.70
CA TYR A 38 8.63 17.75 13.76
C TYR A 38 9.29 18.69 14.77
N PRO A 39 10.04 18.18 15.77
CA PRO A 39 10.65 19.02 16.78
C PRO A 39 11.68 19.95 16.12
N VAL A 40 11.35 21.23 16.06
CA VAL A 40 12.30 22.28 15.69
C VAL A 40 13.06 22.60 16.98
N GLY A 41 14.34 22.22 17.04
CA GLY A 41 15.14 22.36 18.26
C GLY A 41 15.17 23.81 18.77
N GLU A 42 15.00 23.98 20.08
CA GLU A 42 15.35 25.20 20.82
C GLU A 42 16.86 25.39 20.89
#